data_AF-A0A414HR75-F1
#
_entry.id   AF-A0A414HR75-F1
#
_cell.length_a   1.000
_cell.length_b   1.000
_cell.length_c   1.000
_cell.angle_alpha   90.00
_cell.angle_beta   90.00
_cell.angle_gamma   90.00
#
_symmetry.space_group_name_H-M   'P 1'
#
loop_
_entity.id
_entity.type
_entity.pdbx_description
1 polymer ?
#
loop_
_entity_poly.entity_id
_entity_poly.type
_entity_poly.pdbx_seq_one_letter_code
_entity_poly.pdbx_strand_id
1 'polypeptide(L)' 'MMKQYRINKTTTFVEDNRSENREKYLLPDYKVQVKFAGIWITVKSFHDEDEEYAKNCANELLEKLNEKI' A
#
# COMPACT_ATOMS: atom_id res chain seq x y z
N MET A 1 -14.98 -14.65 13.12
CA MET A 1 -15.36 -13.40 12.43
C MET A 1 -14.69 -13.38 11.08
N MET A 2 -15.44 -13.13 10.01
CA MET A 2 -14.89 -12.93 8.67
C MET A 2 -13.97 -11.71 8.71
N LYS A 3 -12.70 -11.88 8.33
CA LYS A 3 -11.76 -10.75 8.26
C LYS A 3 -12.24 -9.80 7.16
N GLN A 4 -12.18 -8.50 7.41
CA GLN A 4 -12.48 -7.49 6.39
C GLN A 4 -11.17 -6.90 5.92
N TYR A 5 -10.94 -6.92 4.62
CA TYR A 5 -9.75 -6.34 4.00
C TYR A 5 -10.13 -5.17 3.10
N ARG A 6 -9.20 -4.22 2.94
CA ARG A 6 -9.34 -3.08 2.00
C ARG A 6 -7.98 -2.63 1.50
N ILE A 7 -7.99 -1.86 0.41
CA ILE A 7 -6.83 -1.09 -0.04
C ILE A 7 -7.08 0.38 0.30
N ASN A 8 -6.07 1.03 0.88
CA ASN A 8 -6.05 2.47 1.11
C ASN A 8 -4.91 3.08 0.27
N LYS A 9 -5.25 3.91 -0.73
CA LYS A 9 -4.26 4.65 -1.52
C LYS A 9 -3.86 5.90 -0.75
N THR A 10 -2.56 6.06 -0.54
CA THR A 10 -1.93 7.25 0.03
C THR A 10 -0.79 7.71 -0.88
N THR A 11 -0.12 8.79 -0.50
CA THR A 11 1.08 9.25 -1.19
C THR A 11 2.18 9.38 -0.16
N THR A 12 3.35 8.83 -0.45
CA THR A 12 4.51 8.87 0.43
C THR A 12 5.58 9.76 -0.19
N PHE A 13 6.14 10.65 0.64
CA PHE A 13 7.26 11.50 0.27
C PHE A 13 8.55 10.70 0.36
N VAL A 14 9.27 10.57 -0.74
CA VAL A 14 10.60 9.97 -0.75
C VAL A 14 11.60 11.09 -1.01
N GLU A 15 12.52 11.28 -0.06
CA GLU A 15 13.65 12.18 -0.21
C GLU A 15 14.84 11.38 -0.74
N ASP A 16 15.31 11.72 -1.95
CA ASP A 16 16.58 11.18 -2.43
C ASP A 16 17.74 11.90 -1.72
N ASN A 17 18.40 11.19 -0.81
CA ASN A 17 19.53 11.70 -0.05
C ASN A 17 20.88 11.58 -0.80
N ARG A 18 20.89 11.04 -2.03
CA ARG A 18 22.13 10.83 -2.80
C ARG A 18 22.47 12.00 -3.73
N SER A 19 21.51 12.86 -4.01
CA SER A 19 21.65 14.02 -4.90
C SER A 19 21.83 15.30 -4.07
N GLU A 20 22.79 16.16 -4.42
CA GLU A 20 22.90 17.52 -3.85
C GLU A 20 21.63 18.35 -4.10
N ASN A 21 20.79 17.92 -5.05
CA ASN A 21 19.48 18.46 -5.35
C ASN A 21 18.41 17.58 -4.65
N ARG A 22 17.83 18.08 -3.55
CA ARG A 22 16.81 17.40 -2.73
C ARG A 22 15.47 17.30 -3.45
N GLU A 23 15.42 16.57 -4.55
CA GLU A 23 14.16 16.32 -5.24
C GLU A 23 13.28 15.43 -4.36
N LYS A 24 12.08 15.95 -4.06
CA LYS A 24 11.05 15.24 -3.29
C LYS A 24 10.11 14.59 -4.29
N TYR A 25 10.13 13.27 -4.35
CA TYR A 25 9.19 12.54 -5.20
C TYR A 25 7.97 12.13 -4.38
N LEU A 26 6.80 12.34 -4.97
CA LEU A 26 5.53 11.86 -4.46
C LEU A 26 5.24 10.52 -5.11
N LEU A 27 5.43 9.43 -4.36
CA LEU A 27 5.13 8.10 -4.86
C LEU A 27 3.76 7.62 -4.35
N PRO A 28 2.94 7.02 -5.22
CA PRO A 28 1.70 6.38 -4.79
C PRO A 28 2.02 5.21 -3.86
N ASP A 29 1.30 5.11 -2.74
CA ASP A 29 1.46 4.09 -1.71
C ASP A 29 0.12 3.38 -1.45
N TYR A 30 0.02 2.13 -1.90
CA TYR A 30 -1.15 1.28 -1.76
C TYR A 30 -1.00 0.39 -0.52
N LYS A 31 -1.81 0.68 0.51
CA LYS A 31 -1.78 -0.05 1.79
C LYS A 31 -2.91 -1.06 1.83
N VAL A 32 -2.56 -2.35 1.87
CA VAL A 32 -3.51 -3.43 2.16
C VAL A 32 -3.74 -3.48 3.67
N GLN A 33 -4.98 -3.31 4.09
CA GLN A 33 -5.36 -3.21 5.50
C GLN A 33 -6.36 -4.29 5.88
N VAL A 34 -6.26 -4.78 7.12
CA VAL A 34 -7.23 -5.69 7.74
C VAL A 34 -7.94 -4.98 8.89
N LYS A 35 -9.24 -5.22 9.04
CA LYS A 35 -9.99 -4.75 10.20
C LYS A 35 -9.79 -5.71 11.37
N PHE A 36 -9.24 -5.20 12.47
CA PHE A 36 -9.02 -5.95 13.70
C PHE A 36 -9.45 -5.10 14.90
N ALA A 37 -10.28 -5.65 15.79
CA ALA A 37 -10.80 -4.95 16.98
C ALA A 37 -11.42 -3.55 16.68
N GLY A 38 -12.06 -3.40 15.51
CA GLY A 38 -12.68 -2.14 15.09
C GLY A 38 -11.74 -1.14 14.41
N ILE A 39 -10.44 -1.42 14.34
CA ILE A 39 -9.40 -0.54 13.76
C ILE A 39 -8.85 -1.17 12.48
N TRP A 40 -8.42 -0.33 11.53
CA TRP A 40 -7.74 -0.78 10.31
C TRP A 40 -6.23 -0.83 10.53
N ILE A 41 -5.64 -2.00 10.36
CA ILE A 41 -4.20 -2.24 10.52
C ILE A 41 -3.61 -2.55 9.14
N THR A 42 -2.53 -1.86 8.77
CA THR A 42 -1.80 -2.12 7.53
C THR A 42 -1.04 -3.44 7.64
N VAL A 43 -1.33 -4.37 6.72
CA VAL A 43 -0.65 -5.66 6.60
C VAL A 43 0.60 -5.51 5.73
N LYS A 44 0.46 -4.77 4.62
CA LYS A 44 1.55 -4.49 3.67
C LYS A 44 1.27 -3.19 2.92
N SER A 45 2.33 -2.48 2.58
CA SER A 45 2.33 -1.31 1.70
C SER A 45 3.06 -1.63 0.40
N PHE A 46 2.57 -1.11 -0.71
CA PHE A 46 3.19 -1.20 -2.02
C PHE A 46 3.41 0.21 -2.55
N HIS A 47 4.65 0.57 -2.81
CA HIS A 47 5.04 1.83 -3.43
C HIS A 47 6.00 1.51 -4.56
N ASP A 48 5.78 2.12 -5.71
CA ASP A 48 6.61 2.00 -6.90
C ASP A 48 6.47 3.30 -7.72
N GLU A 49 7.43 3.57 -8.58
CA GLU A 49 7.32 4.65 -9.58
C GLU A 49 6.20 4.33 -10.58
N ASP A 50 5.99 3.05 -10.87
CA ASP A 50 4.85 2.57 -11.65
C ASP A 50 3.61 2.38 -10.75
N GLU A 51 2.69 3.35 -10.84
CA GLU A 51 1.42 3.31 -10.10
C GLU A 51 0.60 2.04 -10.40
N GLU A 52 0.58 1.59 -11.66
CA GLU A 52 -0.21 0.45 -12.08
C GLU A 52 0.36 -0.84 -11.50
N TYR A 53 1.68 -0.99 -11.51
CA TYR A 53 2.35 -2.11 -10.86
C TYR A 53 2.03 -2.17 -9.36
N ALA A 54 2.23 -1.06 -8.63
CA ALA A 54 1.97 -1.01 -7.19
C ALA A 54 0.49 -1.33 -6.85
N LYS A 55 -0.44 -0.81 -7.66
CA LYS A 55 -1.88 -1.08 -7.53
C LYS A 55 -2.20 -2.55 -7.77
N ASN A 56 -1.64 -3.16 -8.82
CA ASN A 56 -1.89 -4.55 -9.18
C ASN A 56 -1.37 -5.51 -8.10
N CYS A 57 -0.18 -5.26 -7.55
CA CYS A 57 0.33 -6.03 -6.42
C CYS A 57 -0.57 -5.95 -5.18
N ALA A 58 -1.12 -4.76 -4.88
CA ALA A 58 -2.04 -4.58 -3.77
C ALA A 58 -3.36 -5.34 -3.99
N ASN A 59 -3.90 -5.32 -5.21
CA ASN A 59 -5.12 -6.06 -5.58
C ASN A 59 -4.91 -7.57 -5.51
N GLU A 60 -3.80 -8.09 -6.05
CA GLU A 60 -3.49 -9.52 -6.00
C GLU A 60 -3.38 -10.02 -4.56
N LEU A 61 -2.76 -9.24 -3.67
CA LEU A 61 -2.72 -9.58 -2.25
C LEU A 61 -4.12 -9.54 -1.60
N LEU A 62 -4.94 -8.54 -1.95
CA LEU A 62 -6.31 -8.44 -1.44
C LEU A 62 -7.17 -9.65 -1.85
N GLU A 63 -7.07 -10.08 -3.10
CA GLU A 63 -7.77 -11.26 -3.62
C GLU A 63 -7.33 -12.53 -2.88
N LYS A 64 -6.01 -12.78 -2.78
CA LYS A 64 -5.46 -13.92 -2.03
C LYS A 64 -5.87 -13.93 -0.56
N LEU A 65 -6.05 -12.76 0.05
CA LEU A 65 -6.51 -12.64 1.43
C LEU A 65 -8.00 -12.93 1.57
N ASN A 66 -8.80 -12.54 0.58
CA ASN A 66 -10.24 -12.81 0.53
C ASN A 66 -10.54 -14.28 0.21
N GLU A 67 -9.74 -14.95 -0.63
CA GLU A 67 -9.87 -16.39 -0.93
C GLU A 67 -9.57 -17.31 0.26
N LYS A 68 -8.77 -16.84 1.22
CA LYS A 68 -8.37 -17.61 2.40
C LYS A 68 -9.33 -17.48 3.60
N ILE A 69 -10.45 -16.78 3.43
CA ILE A 69 -11.51 -16.69 4.45
C ILE A 69 -12.61 -17.70 4.17
#